data_AF-A0A150ADT0-F1
#
_entry.id   AF-A0A150ADT0-F1
#
_cell.length_a   1.000
_cell.length_b   1.000
_cell.length_c   1.000
_cell.angle_alpha   90.00
_cell.angle_beta   90.00
_cell.angle_gamma   90.00
#
_symmetry.space_group_name_H-M   'P 1'
#
loop_
_entity.id
_entity.type
_entity.pdbx_description
1 polymer ?
#
loop_
_entity_poly.entity_id
_entity_poly.type
_entity_poly.pdbx_seq_one_letter_code
_entity_poly.pdbx_strand_id
1 'polypeptide(L)'
;MKNVLKLLWISLLLESVTLQVYAQEQEKCKLFSEQLVTAINQKNVENLTEWLSDDFTILNQKGVIAQKVLDMLITQSINDTVLNYSEKDAQKNGNTLTLKYDFEYEQKGNQEITIVFDASNKVSSLSLIKAEVKVMMAEDKMQVKNNSSESYQQIPFELKGNLIIVNAVVNNEKQQFIFDSGSSRTILNSAYQNSKVNSVSSAKGINSNINNQDIIEIPKIEFGKLLVENERVLVSDLSHLEKETKTKIYGIIGTDFINQLDIMYDYAQKQLMLITPDQFETLQTTHLSETEFQTFPMTTLLGHLPIVTLSINGRKYNVAIDSGAGANAFSTSLFEELKPVLRGVKTTELQGLSGKVKEVQKGKMKKCMLGDVMYKSTPTVFTDLGHLDAFKEVNISGIIGYEILSKQKFIISYQRKEILIEQQNL
;
A
#
# COMPACT_ATOMS: atom_id res chain seq x y z
N MET A 1 15.82 -40.11 -52.49
CA MET A 1 16.93 -39.65 -51.61
C MET A 1 17.34 -38.19 -51.83
N LYS A 2 17.66 -37.73 -53.05
CA LYS A 2 18.13 -36.34 -53.28
C LYS A 2 17.16 -35.25 -52.82
N ASN A 3 15.84 -35.44 -52.95
CA ASN A 3 14.85 -34.43 -52.51
C ASN A 3 14.66 -34.37 -50.99
N VAL A 4 14.81 -35.49 -50.28
CA VAL A 4 14.68 -35.55 -48.81
C VAL A 4 15.89 -34.89 -48.14
N LEU A 5 17.08 -35.08 -48.71
CA LEU A 5 18.29 -34.40 -48.23
C LEU A 5 18.19 -32.88 -48.44
N LYS A 6 17.64 -32.43 -49.58
CA LYS A 6 17.42 -30.99 -49.85
C LYS A 6 16.44 -30.33 -48.86
N LEU A 7 15.37 -31.03 -48.47
CA LEU A 7 14.39 -30.57 -47.47
C LEU A 7 14.99 -30.47 -46.06
N LEU A 8 15.82 -31.44 -45.65
CA LEU A 8 16.54 -31.40 -44.37
C LEU A 8 17.54 -30.25 -44.30
N TRP A 9 18.28 -29.98 -45.38
CA TRP A 9 19.20 -28.84 -45.44
C TRP A 9 18.47 -27.50 -45.41
N ILE A 10 17.30 -27.38 -46.05
CA ILE A 10 16.47 -26.16 -45.99
C ILE A 10 15.92 -25.95 -44.58
N SER A 11 15.46 -27.01 -43.89
CA SER A 11 15.00 -26.92 -42.50
C SER A 11 16.12 -26.46 -41.55
N LEU A 12 17.32 -27.04 -41.69
CA LEU A 12 18.48 -26.68 -40.88
C LEU A 12 18.95 -25.24 -41.15
N LEU A 13 18.90 -24.81 -42.42
CA LEU A 13 19.21 -23.43 -42.80
C LEU A 13 18.18 -22.44 -42.25
N LEU A 14 16.87 -22.76 -42.33
CA LEU A 14 15.83 -21.92 -41.73
C LEU A 14 16.00 -21.81 -40.21
N GLU A 15 16.26 -22.92 -39.51
CA GLU A 15 16.53 -22.91 -38.07
C GLU A 15 17.76 -22.04 -37.73
N SER A 16 18.87 -22.17 -38.48
CA SER A 16 20.07 -21.35 -38.27
C SER A 16 19.85 -19.86 -38.55
N VAL A 17 19.06 -19.50 -39.56
CA VAL A 17 18.71 -18.11 -39.89
C VAL A 17 17.78 -17.54 -38.81
N THR A 18 16.82 -18.31 -38.31
CA THR A 18 15.94 -17.86 -37.22
C THR A 18 16.69 -17.61 -35.92
N LEU A 19 17.69 -18.43 -35.58
CA LEU A 19 18.56 -18.23 -34.42
C LEU A 19 19.43 -16.97 -34.56
N GLN A 20 19.93 -16.70 -35.76
CA GLN A 20 20.80 -15.55 -36.01
C GLN A 20 20.01 -14.22 -36.02
N VAL A 21 18.79 -14.21 -36.57
CA VAL A 21 17.87 -13.06 -36.49
C VAL A 21 17.44 -12.82 -35.04
N TYR A 22 17.17 -13.88 -34.28
CA TYR A 22 16.80 -13.77 -32.87
C TYR A 22 17.91 -13.18 -31.99
N ALA A 23 19.16 -13.65 -32.18
CA ALA A 23 20.32 -13.12 -31.46
C ALA A 23 20.54 -11.62 -31.77
N GLN A 24 20.30 -11.21 -33.02
CA GLN A 24 20.45 -9.82 -33.46
C GLN A 24 19.33 -8.90 -32.93
N GLU A 25 18.09 -9.39 -32.83
CA GLU A 25 16.98 -8.68 -32.16
C GLU A 25 17.24 -8.49 -30.66
N GLN A 26 17.74 -9.53 -29.99
CA GLN A 26 18.05 -9.47 -28.57
C GLN A 26 19.15 -8.45 -28.26
N GLU A 27 20.25 -8.44 -29.02
CA GLU A 27 21.33 -7.44 -28.90
C GLU A 27 20.81 -6.00 -29.01
N LYS A 28 19.90 -5.73 -29.96
CA LYS A 28 19.31 -4.40 -30.12
C LYS A 28 18.46 -3.99 -28.91
N CYS A 29 17.71 -4.94 -28.32
CA CYS A 29 16.92 -4.70 -27.12
C CYS A 29 17.78 -4.50 -25.86
N LYS A 30 18.94 -5.17 -25.77
CA LYS A 30 19.89 -5.01 -24.66
C LYS A 30 20.41 -3.57 -24.55
N LEU A 31 20.56 -2.85 -25.66
CA LEU A 31 20.96 -1.43 -25.67
C LEU A 31 20.02 -0.54 -24.85
N PHE A 32 18.73 -0.88 -24.74
CA PHE A 32 17.82 -0.13 -23.89
C PHE A 32 18.22 -0.19 -22.40
N SER A 33 18.76 -1.32 -21.94
CA SER A 33 19.19 -1.47 -20.54
C SER A 33 20.31 -0.50 -20.17
N GLU A 34 21.25 -0.26 -21.10
CA GLU A 34 22.31 0.75 -20.97
C GLU A 34 21.73 2.17 -20.90
N GLN A 35 20.78 2.48 -21.78
CA GLN A 35 20.11 3.78 -21.78
C GLN A 35 19.32 4.00 -20.50
N LEU A 36 18.67 2.96 -19.99
CA LEU A 36 17.91 2.99 -18.75
C LEU A 36 18.81 3.24 -17.52
N VAL A 37 19.94 2.55 -17.44
CA VAL A 37 20.94 2.79 -16.38
C VAL A 37 21.46 4.23 -16.45
N THR A 38 21.75 4.71 -17.65
CA THR A 38 22.19 6.10 -17.89
C THR A 38 21.13 7.09 -17.41
N ALA A 39 19.87 6.85 -17.77
CA ALA A 39 18.75 7.70 -17.38
C ALA A 39 18.56 7.76 -15.86
N ILE A 40 18.63 6.61 -15.18
CA ILE A 40 18.55 6.51 -13.72
C ILE A 40 19.69 7.28 -13.05
N ASN A 41 20.93 7.09 -13.51
CA ASN A 41 22.11 7.71 -12.89
C ASN A 41 22.18 9.23 -13.16
N GLN A 42 21.69 9.69 -14.31
CA GLN A 42 21.68 11.11 -14.68
C GLN A 42 20.41 11.85 -14.26
N LYS A 43 19.39 11.13 -13.76
CA LYS A 43 18.06 11.69 -13.45
C LYS A 43 17.47 12.43 -14.67
N ASN A 44 17.57 11.82 -15.85
CA ASN A 44 17.04 12.37 -17.11
C ASN A 44 16.47 11.24 -17.98
N VAL A 45 15.27 11.41 -18.54
CA VAL A 45 14.57 10.40 -19.36
C VAL A 45 14.55 10.69 -20.86
N GLU A 46 15.15 11.79 -21.32
CA GLU A 46 15.12 12.21 -22.73
C GLU A 46 15.57 11.09 -23.69
N ASN A 47 16.63 10.37 -23.32
CA ASN A 47 17.19 9.27 -24.11
C ASN A 47 16.32 8.00 -24.14
N LEU A 48 15.28 7.89 -23.31
CA LEU A 48 14.38 6.74 -23.26
C LEU A 48 13.14 6.90 -24.13
N THR A 49 12.73 8.12 -24.43
CA THR A 49 11.43 8.41 -25.07
C THR A 49 11.27 7.70 -26.41
N GLU A 50 12.34 7.68 -27.22
CA GLU A 50 12.34 7.00 -28.52
C GLU A 50 12.27 5.47 -28.41
N TRP A 51 12.52 4.89 -27.24
CA TRP A 51 12.49 3.44 -27.05
C TRP A 51 11.11 2.93 -26.64
N LEU A 52 10.21 3.80 -26.21
CA LEU A 52 8.89 3.42 -25.71
C LEU A 52 7.93 3.19 -26.88
N SER A 53 7.08 2.16 -26.74
CA SER A 53 5.94 1.94 -27.63
C SER A 53 4.81 2.94 -27.35
N ASP A 54 3.90 3.11 -28.31
CA ASP A 54 2.72 3.98 -28.14
C ASP A 54 1.79 3.49 -27.03
N ASP A 55 1.77 2.18 -26.79
CA ASP A 55 0.96 1.52 -25.78
C ASP A 55 1.74 1.15 -24.51
N PHE A 56 2.92 1.77 -24.32
CA PHE A 56 3.81 1.56 -23.17
C PHE A 56 3.07 1.61 -21.83
N THR A 57 3.44 0.67 -20.95
CA THR A 57 2.88 0.52 -19.60
C THR A 57 3.94 0.51 -18.51
N ILE A 58 3.63 1.15 -17.39
CA ILE A 58 4.41 1.09 -16.14
C ILE A 58 3.49 1.39 -14.96
N LEU A 59 3.60 0.62 -13.88
CA LEU A 59 2.75 0.77 -12.67
C LEU A 59 1.24 0.92 -13.00
N ASN A 60 0.72 0.10 -13.92
CA ASN A 60 -0.67 0.14 -14.42
C ASN A 60 -1.12 1.42 -15.14
N GLN A 61 -0.22 2.35 -15.39
CA GLN A 61 -0.50 3.46 -16.28
C GLN A 61 -0.16 3.07 -17.71
N LYS A 62 -0.84 3.68 -18.68
CA LYS A 62 -0.65 3.43 -20.11
C LYS A 62 -0.42 4.73 -20.89
N GLY A 63 0.35 4.64 -21.98
CA GLY A 63 0.56 5.72 -22.93
C GLY A 63 1.21 6.96 -22.28
N VAL A 64 0.68 8.15 -22.55
CA VAL A 64 1.25 9.43 -22.08
C VAL A 64 1.36 9.50 -20.55
N ILE A 65 0.43 8.88 -19.82
CA ILE A 65 0.47 8.84 -18.35
C ILE A 65 1.60 7.93 -17.87
N ALA A 66 1.79 6.78 -18.52
CA ALA A 66 2.91 5.87 -18.26
C ALA A 66 4.26 6.56 -18.44
N GLN A 67 4.42 7.35 -19.50
CA GLN A 67 5.64 8.11 -19.77
C GLN A 67 5.93 9.15 -18.67
N LYS A 68 4.91 9.87 -18.19
CA LYS A 68 5.05 10.81 -17.06
C LYS A 68 5.39 10.12 -15.74
N VAL A 69 4.88 8.90 -15.53
CA VAL A 69 5.24 8.08 -14.36
C VAL A 69 6.68 7.62 -14.44
N LEU A 70 7.14 7.17 -15.62
CA LEU A 70 8.53 6.81 -15.83
C LEU A 70 9.47 7.99 -15.55
N ASP A 71 9.13 9.18 -16.07
CA ASP A 71 9.85 10.43 -15.80
C ASP A 71 9.95 10.71 -14.29
N MET A 72 8.82 10.70 -13.58
CA MET A 72 8.78 10.88 -12.12
C MET A 72 9.62 9.84 -11.36
N LEU A 73 9.58 8.57 -11.78
CA LEU A 73 10.33 7.51 -11.13
C LEU A 73 11.84 7.75 -11.25
N ILE A 74 12.32 8.06 -12.46
CA ILE A 74 13.74 8.25 -12.74
C ILE A 74 14.26 9.57 -12.15
N THR A 75 13.51 10.66 -12.27
CA THR A 75 14.00 12.00 -11.88
C THR A 75 13.82 12.30 -10.39
N GLN A 76 12.80 11.73 -9.74
CA GLN A 76 12.39 12.14 -8.38
C GLN A 76 12.36 10.99 -7.37
N SER A 77 12.03 9.76 -7.80
CA SER A 77 11.71 8.67 -6.85
C SER A 77 12.87 7.70 -6.61
N ILE A 78 13.63 7.38 -7.65
CA ILE A 78 14.85 6.58 -7.54
C ILE A 78 15.96 7.54 -7.12
N ASN A 79 16.07 7.83 -5.82
CA ASN A 79 17.20 8.58 -5.27
C ASN A 79 18.36 7.63 -4.93
N ASP A 80 18.86 6.95 -5.95
CA ASP A 80 19.93 5.95 -5.83
C ASP A 80 20.72 5.88 -7.15
N THR A 81 21.88 5.23 -7.12
CA THR A 81 22.79 5.06 -8.26
C THR A 81 22.93 3.59 -8.58
N VAL A 82 22.77 3.20 -9.84
CA VAL A 82 23.07 1.85 -10.31
C VAL A 82 24.58 1.74 -10.51
N LEU A 83 25.22 0.88 -9.71
CA LEU A 83 26.66 0.61 -9.73
C LEU A 83 27.01 -0.44 -10.80
N ASN A 84 26.18 -1.47 -10.91
CA ASN A 84 26.36 -2.57 -11.84
C ASN A 84 25.01 -3.17 -12.25
N TYR A 85 24.98 -3.90 -13.36
CA TYR A 85 23.79 -4.65 -13.77
C TYR A 85 24.17 -5.90 -14.55
N SER A 86 23.37 -6.96 -14.41
CA SER A 86 23.59 -8.22 -15.12
C SER A 86 22.29 -8.82 -15.63
N GLU A 87 22.29 -9.34 -16.86
CA GLU A 87 21.15 -10.08 -17.42
C GLU A 87 21.01 -11.42 -16.68
N LYS A 88 19.80 -11.70 -16.20
CA LYS A 88 19.44 -12.95 -15.50
C LYS A 88 18.74 -13.93 -16.43
N ASP A 89 17.85 -13.42 -17.26
CA ASP A 89 16.99 -14.24 -18.10
C ASP A 89 16.52 -13.47 -19.34
N ALA A 90 16.28 -14.20 -20.43
CA ALA A 90 15.76 -13.68 -21.68
C ALA A 90 14.78 -14.70 -22.28
N GLN A 91 13.51 -14.31 -22.37
CA GLN A 91 12.44 -15.18 -22.84
C GLN A 91 11.71 -14.55 -24.03
N LYS A 92 11.61 -15.28 -25.15
CA LYS A 92 10.72 -14.91 -26.27
C LYS A 92 9.40 -15.65 -26.13
N ASN A 93 8.30 -14.91 -26.04
CA ASN A 93 6.95 -15.45 -26.01
C ASN A 93 6.13 -14.84 -27.15
N GLY A 94 5.89 -15.61 -28.20
CA GLY A 94 5.26 -15.11 -29.43
C GLY A 94 6.08 -13.96 -30.04
N ASN A 95 5.45 -12.79 -30.17
CA ASN A 95 6.06 -11.59 -30.73
C ASN A 95 6.65 -10.65 -29.66
N THR A 96 6.80 -11.12 -28.42
CA THR A 96 7.37 -10.32 -27.32
C THR A 96 8.68 -10.91 -26.84
N LEU A 97 9.60 -10.04 -26.44
CA LEU A 97 10.85 -10.39 -25.80
C LEU A 97 10.85 -9.82 -24.38
N THR A 98 11.04 -10.67 -23.38
CA THR A 98 11.19 -10.28 -21.98
C THR A 98 12.65 -10.43 -21.59
N LEU A 99 13.28 -9.34 -21.15
CA LEU A 99 14.61 -9.35 -20.55
C LEU A 99 14.50 -9.06 -19.06
N LYS A 100 15.19 -9.87 -18.26
CA LYS A 100 15.31 -9.69 -16.82
C LYS A 100 16.73 -9.32 -16.46
N TYR A 101 16.89 -8.29 -15.64
CA TYR A 101 18.17 -7.83 -15.14
C TYR A 101 18.16 -7.77 -13.62
N ASP A 102 19.35 -7.91 -13.04
CA ASP A 102 19.61 -7.59 -11.64
C ASP A 102 20.49 -6.34 -11.60
N PHE A 103 19.93 -5.25 -11.08
CA PHE A 103 20.59 -3.96 -10.94
C PHE A 103 21.09 -3.81 -9.50
N GLU A 104 22.39 -3.65 -9.34
CA GLU A 104 23.02 -3.37 -8.05
C GLU A 104 22.99 -1.85 -7.80
N TYR A 105 22.12 -1.43 -6.89
CA TYR A 105 22.03 -0.05 -6.46
C TYR A 105 22.93 0.22 -5.25
N GLU A 106 23.51 1.43 -5.17
CA GLU A 106 24.42 1.84 -4.10
C GLU A 106 23.79 1.75 -2.70
N GLN A 107 22.54 2.19 -2.54
CA GLN A 107 21.86 2.15 -1.22
C GLN A 107 20.87 0.99 -1.08
N LYS A 108 20.16 0.65 -2.15
CA LYS A 108 19.10 -0.38 -2.14
C LYS A 108 19.59 -1.80 -2.41
N GLY A 109 20.87 -1.98 -2.75
CA GLY A 109 21.41 -3.27 -3.15
C GLY A 109 20.76 -3.82 -4.43
N ASN A 110 20.81 -5.13 -4.60
CA ASN A 110 20.32 -5.80 -5.80
C ASN A 110 18.80 -5.72 -5.96
N GLN A 111 18.34 -5.27 -7.12
CA GLN A 111 16.93 -5.19 -7.50
C GLN A 111 16.73 -5.82 -8.87
N GLU A 112 15.75 -6.72 -8.98
CA GLU A 112 15.37 -7.28 -10.27
C GLU A 112 14.50 -6.29 -11.05
N ILE A 113 14.85 -6.10 -12.32
CA ILE A 113 14.18 -5.24 -13.29
C ILE A 113 13.69 -6.12 -14.43
N THR A 114 12.45 -5.90 -14.87
CA THR A 114 11.89 -6.59 -16.03
C THR A 114 11.57 -5.58 -17.12
N ILE A 115 11.99 -5.89 -18.35
CA ILE A 115 11.76 -5.10 -19.55
C ILE A 115 11.09 -5.98 -20.59
N VAL A 116 9.94 -5.55 -21.11
CA VAL A 116 9.21 -6.26 -22.16
C VAL A 116 9.25 -5.42 -23.42
N PHE A 117 9.64 -6.05 -24.52
CA PHE A 117 9.69 -5.48 -25.85
C PHE A 117 8.58 -6.07 -26.72
N ASP A 118 7.98 -5.23 -27.56
CA ASP A 118 7.01 -5.63 -28.58
C ASP A 118 7.68 -6.14 -29.87
N ALA A 119 6.86 -6.46 -30.87
CA ALA A 119 7.30 -6.97 -32.17
C ALA A 119 8.19 -5.98 -32.96
N SER A 120 8.18 -4.69 -32.59
CA SER A 120 8.97 -3.62 -33.21
C SER A 120 10.26 -3.32 -32.44
N ASN A 121 10.56 -4.10 -31.40
CA ASN A 121 11.66 -3.89 -30.46
C ASN A 121 11.54 -2.58 -29.66
N LYS A 122 10.32 -2.06 -29.48
CA LYS A 122 10.01 -0.97 -28.56
C LYS A 122 9.60 -1.53 -27.21
N VAL A 123 9.87 -0.80 -26.14
CA VAL A 123 9.51 -1.18 -24.78
C VAL A 123 8.00 -1.02 -24.60
N SER A 124 7.32 -2.13 -24.35
CA SER A 124 5.88 -2.20 -24.07
C SER A 124 5.56 -2.22 -22.59
N SER A 125 6.48 -2.73 -21.77
CA SER A 125 6.34 -2.71 -20.31
C SER A 125 7.69 -2.62 -19.62
N LEU A 126 7.74 -1.88 -18.50
CA LEU A 126 8.93 -1.70 -17.69
C LEU A 126 8.60 -1.77 -16.20
N SER A 127 9.35 -2.59 -15.47
CA SER A 127 9.25 -2.76 -14.01
C SER A 127 10.58 -2.38 -13.37
N LEU A 128 10.68 -1.14 -12.86
CA LEU A 128 11.92 -0.55 -12.31
C LEU A 128 12.16 -0.82 -10.82
N ILE A 129 11.09 -1.22 -10.15
CA ILE A 129 11.04 -1.64 -8.77
C ILE A 129 10.04 -2.78 -8.81
N LYS A 130 10.30 -3.82 -8.05
CA LYS A 130 9.45 -4.98 -7.81
C LYS A 130 8.01 -4.55 -7.43
N ALA A 131 7.19 -4.22 -8.43
CA ALA A 131 5.92 -3.49 -8.30
C ALA A 131 4.73 -4.18 -8.98
N GLU A 132 4.91 -5.41 -9.47
CA GLU A 132 3.83 -6.23 -10.03
C GLU A 132 2.85 -6.74 -8.95
N VAL A 133 3.23 -6.65 -7.67
CA VAL A 133 2.36 -6.89 -6.50
C VAL A 133 1.12 -6.00 -6.49
N LYS A 134 1.32 -4.72 -6.80
CA LYS A 134 0.23 -3.72 -6.76
C LYS A 134 -0.79 -3.98 -7.86
N VAL A 135 -0.35 -4.53 -8.98
CA VAL A 135 -1.18 -4.74 -10.17
C VAL A 135 -2.15 -5.90 -9.97
N MET A 136 -1.65 -7.04 -9.47
CA MET A 136 -2.49 -8.22 -9.22
C MET A 136 -3.50 -8.01 -8.08
N MET A 137 -3.19 -7.14 -7.11
CA MET A 137 -4.05 -6.88 -5.97
C MET A 137 -5.03 -5.72 -6.22
N ALA A 138 -4.70 -4.75 -7.10
CA ALA A 138 -5.62 -3.65 -7.44
C ALA A 138 -6.88 -4.13 -8.17
N GLU A 139 -6.81 -5.26 -8.87
CA GLU A 139 -7.94 -5.85 -9.60
C GLU A 139 -8.75 -6.86 -8.77
N ASP A 140 -8.14 -7.57 -7.81
CA ASP A 140 -8.84 -8.43 -6.87
C ASP A 140 -9.25 -7.64 -5.60
N LYS A 141 -10.51 -7.21 -5.58
CA LYS A 141 -11.18 -6.86 -4.31
C LYS A 141 -11.40 -8.15 -3.53
N MET A 142 -10.88 -8.18 -2.30
CA MET A 142 -11.12 -9.30 -1.38
C MET A 142 -12.63 -9.51 -1.22
N GLN A 143 -13.11 -10.73 -1.48
CA GLN A 143 -14.53 -11.05 -1.36
C GLN A 143 -14.87 -11.32 0.11
N VAL A 144 -15.42 -10.31 0.78
CA VAL A 144 -15.85 -10.40 2.17
C VAL A 144 -17.33 -10.72 2.24
N LYS A 145 -17.70 -11.90 2.71
CA LYS A 145 -19.09 -12.25 3.02
C LYS A 145 -19.47 -11.70 4.39
N ASN A 146 -20.56 -10.95 4.48
CA ASN A 146 -21.16 -10.58 5.77
C ASN A 146 -22.31 -11.56 6.08
N ASN A 147 -22.11 -12.46 7.03
CA ASN A 147 -23.11 -13.46 7.42
C ASN A 147 -24.05 -12.95 8.54
N SER A 148 -24.03 -11.66 8.85
CA SER A 148 -24.88 -11.07 9.88
C SER A 148 -26.28 -10.76 9.34
N SER A 149 -27.31 -11.21 10.06
CA SER A 149 -28.67 -10.66 9.96
C SER A 149 -28.92 -9.53 10.96
N GLU A 150 -27.96 -9.25 11.84
CA GLU A 150 -28.05 -8.19 12.85
C GLU A 150 -27.57 -6.85 12.29
N SER A 151 -28.19 -5.76 12.75
CA SER A 151 -27.86 -4.39 12.34
C SER A 151 -26.45 -3.96 12.70
N TYR A 152 -25.88 -4.52 13.77
CA TYR A 152 -24.51 -4.27 14.19
C TYR A 152 -23.95 -5.45 14.98
N GLN A 153 -22.64 -5.43 15.19
CA GLN A 153 -21.92 -6.35 16.06
C GLN A 153 -20.87 -5.59 16.87
N GLN A 154 -20.67 -5.96 18.12
CA GLN A 154 -19.64 -5.39 18.98
C GLN A 154 -18.43 -6.31 19.05
N ILE A 155 -17.24 -5.74 18.82
CA ILE A 155 -15.97 -6.44 18.87
C ILE A 155 -15.10 -5.81 19.95
N PRO A 156 -14.83 -6.51 21.07
CA PRO A 156 -13.92 -6.01 22.08
C PRO A 156 -12.48 -5.98 21.58
N PHE A 157 -11.71 -4.98 22.02
CA PHE A 157 -10.30 -4.86 21.70
C PHE A 157 -9.42 -4.58 22.92
N GLU A 158 -8.12 -4.83 22.76
CA GLU A 158 -7.09 -4.37 23.69
C GLU A 158 -6.28 -3.23 23.07
N LEU A 159 -5.77 -2.32 23.89
CA LEU A 159 -4.79 -1.32 23.45
C LEU A 159 -3.39 -1.79 23.85
N LYS A 160 -2.51 -1.96 22.85
CA LYS A 160 -1.08 -2.25 23.05
C LYS A 160 -0.27 -1.28 22.22
N GLY A 161 0.60 -0.50 22.86
CA GLY A 161 1.41 0.49 22.14
C GLY A 161 0.57 1.47 21.31
N ASN A 162 -0.60 1.88 21.83
CA ASN A 162 -1.60 2.72 21.14
C ASN A 162 -2.32 2.07 19.95
N LEU A 163 -2.01 0.83 19.60
CA LEU A 163 -2.68 0.07 18.53
C LEU A 163 -3.87 -0.70 19.08
N ILE A 164 -4.93 -0.80 18.26
CA ILE A 164 -6.10 -1.62 18.53
C ILE A 164 -5.78 -3.07 18.18
N ILE A 165 -5.81 -3.95 19.18
CA ILE A 165 -5.63 -5.39 19.02
C ILE A 165 -6.98 -6.08 19.15
N VAL A 166 -7.42 -6.75 18.09
CA VAL A 166 -8.66 -7.52 18.03
C VAL A 166 -8.37 -9.01 17.89
N ASN A 167 -9.38 -9.83 18.16
CA ASN A 167 -9.31 -11.25 17.88
C ASN A 167 -10.06 -11.59 16.59
N ALA A 168 -9.45 -12.39 15.73
CA ALA A 168 -10.09 -13.02 14.58
C ALA A 168 -9.82 -14.53 14.62
N VAL A 169 -10.60 -15.32 13.89
CA VAL A 169 -10.41 -16.76 13.78
C VAL A 169 -9.79 -17.08 12.43
N VAL A 170 -8.61 -17.70 12.43
CA VAL A 170 -7.91 -18.15 11.22
C VAL A 170 -7.82 -19.66 11.28
N ASN A 171 -8.34 -20.37 10.28
CA ASN A 171 -8.34 -21.84 10.25
C ASN A 171 -8.85 -22.47 11.57
N ASN A 172 -9.94 -21.92 12.13
CA ASN A 172 -10.57 -22.32 13.40
C ASN A 172 -9.77 -22.03 14.68
N GLU A 173 -8.64 -21.32 14.59
CA GLU A 173 -7.87 -20.89 15.76
C GLU A 173 -8.05 -19.39 16.01
N LYS A 174 -8.24 -19.01 17.27
CA LYS A 174 -8.33 -17.61 17.67
C LYS A 174 -6.94 -16.97 17.65
N GLN A 175 -6.78 -15.93 16.85
CA GLN A 175 -5.53 -15.21 16.62
C GLN A 175 -5.71 -13.71 16.87
N GLN A 176 -4.63 -13.04 17.25
CA GLN A 176 -4.62 -11.60 17.50
C GLN A 176 -4.17 -10.83 16.26
N PHE A 177 -4.90 -9.78 15.93
CA PHE A 177 -4.64 -8.90 14.79
C PHE A 177 -4.59 -7.45 15.24
N ILE A 178 -3.75 -6.65 14.59
CA ILE A 178 -3.89 -5.19 14.64
C ILE A 178 -5.07 -4.80 13.74
N PHE A 179 -5.95 -3.94 14.23
CA PHE A 179 -7.04 -3.37 13.46
C PHE A 179 -6.65 -1.99 12.92
N ASP A 180 -6.53 -1.86 11.60
CA ASP A 180 -5.84 -0.74 10.97
C ASP A 180 -6.62 -0.18 9.77
N SER A 181 -7.34 0.94 9.98
CA SER A 181 -7.96 1.70 8.89
C SER A 181 -6.95 2.43 8.00
N GLY A 182 -5.71 2.55 8.45
CA GLY A 182 -4.58 3.13 7.73
C GLY A 182 -3.92 2.18 6.74
N SER A 183 -4.19 0.86 6.84
CA SER A 183 -3.71 -0.12 5.88
C SER A 183 -4.75 -0.40 4.80
N SER A 184 -4.34 -0.24 3.53
CA SER A 184 -5.21 -0.60 2.39
C SER A 184 -5.53 -2.09 2.31
N ARG A 185 -4.64 -2.93 2.87
CA ARG A 185 -4.70 -4.39 2.73
C ARG A 185 -4.55 -5.10 4.05
N THR A 186 -5.17 -6.27 4.13
CA THR A 186 -4.92 -7.25 5.18
C THR A 186 -3.56 -7.91 4.95
N ILE A 187 -2.76 -8.03 6.01
CA ILE A 187 -1.39 -8.56 5.97
C ILE A 187 -1.26 -9.63 7.04
N LEU A 188 -0.63 -10.76 6.72
CA LEU A 188 -0.31 -11.80 7.69
C LEU A 188 1.17 -11.75 8.08
N ASN A 189 1.45 -12.07 9.33
CA ASN A 189 2.80 -12.13 9.84
C ASN A 189 3.50 -13.40 9.33
N SER A 190 4.63 -13.23 8.64
CA SER A 190 5.44 -14.33 8.10
C SER A 190 5.91 -15.30 9.18
N ALA A 191 6.05 -14.85 10.43
CA ALA A 191 6.46 -15.68 11.57
C ALA A 191 5.52 -16.86 11.87
N TYR A 192 4.25 -16.79 11.43
CA TYR A 192 3.24 -17.82 11.67
C TYR A 192 2.77 -18.53 10.41
N GLN A 193 3.36 -18.23 9.26
CA GLN A 193 3.02 -18.90 8.01
C GLN A 193 3.94 -20.10 7.81
N ASN A 194 3.35 -21.29 7.65
CA ASN A 194 4.12 -22.46 7.31
C ASN A 194 4.72 -22.27 5.92
N SER A 195 5.99 -22.63 5.73
CA SER A 195 6.66 -22.70 4.41
C SER A 195 6.01 -23.70 3.43
N LYS A 196 4.97 -24.42 3.87
CA LYS A 196 4.13 -25.36 3.10
C LYS A 196 2.73 -24.83 2.77
N VAL A 197 2.31 -23.65 3.24
CA VAL A 197 1.09 -23.02 2.70
C VAL A 197 1.35 -22.89 1.20
N ASN A 198 0.43 -23.42 0.39
CA ASN A 198 0.58 -23.49 -1.06
C ASN A 198 0.89 -22.09 -1.60
N SER A 199 2.18 -21.82 -1.77
CA SER A 199 2.66 -20.78 -2.66
C SER A 199 2.07 -21.19 -4.00
N VAL A 200 1.08 -20.43 -4.47
CA VAL A 200 0.33 -20.79 -5.67
C VAL A 200 1.34 -20.93 -6.80
N SER A 201 1.57 -22.18 -7.18
CA SER A 201 2.45 -22.62 -8.26
C SER A 201 1.56 -23.16 -9.38
N SER A 202 0.61 -22.35 -9.82
CA SER A 202 -0.18 -22.61 -11.04
C SER A 202 -1.04 -21.40 -11.41
N ALA A 203 -0.39 -20.32 -11.83
CA ALA A 203 -0.95 -19.47 -12.87
C ALA A 203 0.12 -19.34 -13.95
N LYS A 204 -0.17 -19.87 -15.14
CA LYS A 204 0.54 -19.50 -16.37
C LYS A 204 0.33 -17.99 -16.55
N GLY A 205 1.27 -17.19 -16.08
CA GLY A 205 1.14 -15.74 -16.08
C GLY A 205 2.28 -15.06 -15.32
N ILE A 206 3.40 -14.87 -16.02
CA ILE A 206 4.30 -13.71 -15.97
C ILE A 206 4.69 -13.21 -14.56
N ASN A 207 5.71 -13.86 -14.00
CA ASN A 207 6.95 -13.28 -13.48
C ASN A 207 6.92 -11.97 -12.67
N SER A 208 5.95 -11.82 -11.76
CA SER A 208 6.03 -10.82 -10.70
C SER A 208 6.92 -11.27 -9.58
N ASN A 209 7.94 -10.50 -9.32
CA ASN A 209 8.76 -10.69 -8.17
C ASN A 209 7.89 -10.17 -6.97
N ILE A 210 7.09 -11.04 -6.40
CA ILE A 210 6.97 -11.31 -4.97
C ILE A 210 7.67 -12.66 -4.88
N ASN A 211 8.47 -12.95 -3.87
CA ASN A 211 8.77 -14.38 -3.71
C ASN A 211 7.39 -15.01 -3.51
N ASN A 212 6.94 -16.05 -4.21
CA ASN A 212 5.59 -16.64 -4.00
C ASN A 212 5.28 -17.01 -2.51
N GLN A 213 6.22 -16.78 -1.60
CA GLN A 213 6.20 -16.71 -0.14
C GLN A 213 5.56 -15.43 0.47
N ASP A 214 5.47 -14.28 -0.23
CA ASP A 214 4.89 -13.02 0.31
C ASP A 214 3.40 -12.87 0.00
N ILE A 215 2.80 -13.82 -0.73
CA ILE A 215 1.34 -13.95 -0.88
C ILE A 215 0.99 -15.40 -0.59
N ILE A 216 0.02 -15.60 0.28
CA ILE A 216 -0.55 -16.93 0.53
C ILE A 216 -2.05 -16.93 0.27
N GLU A 217 -2.54 -18.08 -0.18
CA GLU A 217 -3.97 -18.35 -0.17
C GLU A 217 -4.37 -18.77 1.23
N ILE A 218 -5.32 -18.04 1.82
CA ILE A 218 -5.91 -18.39 3.10
C ILE A 218 -7.19 -19.20 2.86
N PRO A 219 -7.36 -20.36 3.53
CA PRO A 219 -8.61 -21.08 3.46
C PRO A 219 -9.76 -20.24 4.03
N LYS A 220 -9.53 -19.60 5.19
CA LYS A 220 -10.58 -18.91 5.95
C LYS A 220 -10.06 -17.94 7.01
N ILE A 221 -10.57 -16.70 7.00
CA ILE A 221 -10.50 -15.74 8.12
C ILE A 221 -11.90 -15.30 8.50
N GLU A 222 -12.22 -15.37 9.79
CA GLU A 222 -13.46 -14.83 10.36
C GLU A 222 -13.13 -13.69 11.33
N PHE A 223 -13.74 -12.53 11.12
CA PHE A 223 -13.67 -11.40 12.03
C PHE A 223 -15.09 -10.96 12.38
N GLY A 224 -15.54 -11.33 13.58
CA GLY A 224 -16.96 -11.20 13.95
C GLY A 224 -17.83 -12.06 13.03
N LYS A 225 -18.76 -11.44 12.30
CA LYS A 225 -19.62 -12.08 11.28
C LYS A 225 -19.11 -11.91 9.85
N LEU A 226 -17.99 -11.23 9.68
CA LEU A 226 -17.31 -11.12 8.39
C LEU A 226 -16.47 -12.36 8.12
N LEU A 227 -16.57 -12.87 6.90
CA LEU A 227 -15.94 -14.10 6.45
C LEU A 227 -15.22 -13.86 5.13
N VAL A 228 -13.95 -14.23 5.10
CA VAL A 228 -13.10 -14.26 3.90
C VAL A 228 -12.62 -15.69 3.68
N GLU A 229 -12.76 -16.21 2.46
CA GLU A 229 -12.43 -17.60 2.11
C GLU A 229 -11.74 -17.67 0.74
N ASN A 230 -10.68 -18.48 0.64
CA ASN A 230 -9.91 -18.73 -0.59
C ASN A 230 -9.40 -17.44 -1.26
N GLU A 231 -8.97 -16.49 -0.44
CA GLU A 231 -8.45 -15.19 -0.90
C GLU A 231 -6.93 -15.15 -0.78
N ARG A 232 -6.31 -14.35 -1.65
CA ARG A 232 -4.86 -14.10 -1.65
C ARG A 232 -4.55 -12.95 -0.71
N VAL A 233 -3.70 -13.19 0.29
CA VAL A 233 -3.34 -12.20 1.31
C VAL A 233 -1.84 -11.98 1.35
N LEU A 234 -1.44 -10.72 1.57
CA LEU A 234 -0.04 -10.33 1.71
C LEU A 234 0.57 -10.92 2.98
N VAL A 235 1.83 -11.29 2.91
CA VAL A 235 2.63 -11.77 4.04
C VAL A 235 3.83 -10.85 4.21
N SER A 236 4.10 -10.44 5.45
CA SER A 236 5.25 -9.58 5.80
C SER A 236 5.80 -9.95 7.18
N ASP A 237 7.07 -9.67 7.43
CA ASP A 237 7.64 -9.78 8.77
C ASP A 237 7.10 -8.66 9.67
N LEU A 238 6.29 -9.04 10.67
CA LEU A 238 5.72 -8.13 11.67
C LEU A 238 6.38 -8.29 13.05
N SER A 239 7.52 -8.98 13.15
CA SER A 239 8.20 -9.27 14.43
C SER A 239 8.56 -8.01 15.22
N HIS A 240 8.77 -6.88 14.56
CA HIS A 240 9.03 -5.60 15.22
C HIS A 240 7.78 -5.08 15.97
N LEU A 241 6.58 -5.24 15.40
CA LEU A 241 5.32 -4.88 16.05
C LEU A 241 5.04 -5.78 17.25
N GLU A 242 5.39 -7.07 17.18
CA GLU A 242 5.27 -7.97 18.32
C GLU A 242 6.17 -7.56 19.49
N LYS A 243 7.40 -7.11 19.19
CA LYS A 243 8.33 -6.58 20.19
C LYS A 243 7.80 -5.30 20.85
N GLU A 244 7.23 -4.39 20.05
CA GLU A 244 6.68 -3.12 20.54
C GLU A 244 5.41 -3.33 21.37
N THR A 245 4.47 -4.12 20.86
CA THR A 245 3.19 -4.42 21.52
C THR A 245 3.31 -5.44 22.65
N LYS A 246 4.43 -6.17 22.71
CA LYS A 246 4.70 -7.29 23.64
C LYS A 246 3.62 -8.36 23.58
N THR A 247 3.06 -8.60 22.40
CA THR A 247 2.07 -9.63 22.15
C THR A 247 2.30 -10.26 20.79
N LYS A 248 1.78 -11.48 20.60
CA LYS A 248 1.82 -12.13 19.29
C LYS A 248 0.83 -11.42 18.36
N ILE A 249 1.29 -11.07 17.16
CA ILE A 249 0.49 -10.42 16.13
C ILE A 249 0.49 -11.33 14.91
N TYR A 250 -0.65 -12.01 14.69
CA TYR A 250 -0.83 -12.90 13.55
C TYR A 250 -0.95 -12.13 12.24
N GLY A 251 -1.41 -10.88 12.28
CA GLY A 251 -1.53 -10.02 11.13
C GLY A 251 -2.12 -8.64 11.42
N ILE A 252 -2.44 -7.94 10.35
CA ILE A 252 -3.12 -6.64 10.32
C ILE A 252 -4.40 -6.82 9.52
N ILE A 253 -5.55 -6.44 10.07
CA ILE A 253 -6.82 -6.33 9.35
C ILE A 253 -6.89 -4.92 8.75
N GLY A 254 -6.86 -4.86 7.42
CA GLY A 254 -6.89 -3.61 6.67
C GLY A 254 -8.28 -3.24 6.16
N THR A 255 -8.35 -2.12 5.46
CA THR A 255 -9.60 -1.59 4.88
C THR A 255 -10.25 -2.51 3.85
N ASP A 256 -9.50 -3.33 3.12
CA ASP A 256 -10.06 -4.34 2.20
C ASP A 256 -11.01 -5.32 2.90
N PHE A 257 -10.83 -5.57 4.20
CA PHE A 257 -11.67 -6.46 5.00
C PHE A 257 -12.94 -5.79 5.51
N ILE A 258 -12.89 -4.49 5.77
CA ILE A 258 -13.89 -3.79 6.60
C ILE A 258 -14.62 -2.65 5.89
N ASN A 259 -14.21 -2.27 4.68
CA ASN A 259 -14.77 -1.13 3.95
C ASN A 259 -16.24 -1.26 3.52
N GLN A 260 -16.84 -2.43 3.71
CA GLN A 260 -18.27 -2.65 3.46
C GLN A 260 -19.17 -2.32 4.66
N LEU A 261 -18.59 -1.97 5.81
CA LEU A 261 -19.31 -1.62 7.03
C LEU A 261 -19.02 -0.17 7.44
N ASP A 262 -19.91 0.39 8.26
CA ASP A 262 -19.52 1.53 9.08
C ASP A 262 -18.88 1.02 10.37
N ILE A 263 -17.87 1.72 10.83
CA ILE A 263 -17.06 1.27 11.97
C ILE A 263 -17.04 2.38 12.99
N MET A 264 -17.72 2.15 14.11
CA MET A 264 -17.61 3.02 15.28
C MET A 264 -16.48 2.54 16.17
N TYR A 265 -15.62 3.47 16.57
CA TYR A 265 -14.52 3.24 17.48
C TYR A 265 -14.86 3.85 18.84
N ASP A 266 -14.99 3.03 19.88
CA ASP A 266 -15.16 3.47 21.26
C ASP A 266 -13.91 3.08 22.06
N TYR A 267 -12.94 4.00 22.13
CA TYR A 267 -11.71 3.80 22.89
C TYR A 267 -11.93 3.76 24.41
N ALA A 268 -12.97 4.41 24.92
CA ALA A 268 -13.26 4.44 26.34
C ALA A 268 -13.75 3.07 26.83
N GLN A 269 -14.65 2.44 26.06
CA GLN A 269 -15.16 1.09 26.34
C GLN A 269 -14.31 -0.03 25.72
N LYS A 270 -13.31 0.33 24.91
CA LYS A 270 -12.47 -0.60 24.14
C LYS A 270 -13.31 -1.54 23.27
N GLN A 271 -14.27 -0.97 22.55
CA GLN A 271 -15.17 -1.67 21.64
C GLN A 271 -15.11 -1.07 20.25
N LEU A 272 -15.10 -1.92 19.22
CA LEU A 272 -15.52 -1.55 17.88
C LEU A 272 -16.98 -1.95 17.72
N MET A 273 -17.78 -1.11 17.07
CA MET A 273 -19.10 -1.49 16.58
C MET A 273 -19.04 -1.55 15.06
N LEU A 274 -19.23 -2.73 14.48
CA LEU A 274 -19.32 -2.90 13.05
C LEU A 274 -20.79 -2.87 12.66
N ILE A 275 -21.17 -1.90 11.84
CA ILE A 275 -22.56 -1.55 11.53
C ILE A 275 -22.80 -1.80 10.05
N THR A 276 -23.88 -2.51 9.72
CA THR A 276 -24.29 -2.64 8.33
C THR A 276 -24.82 -1.27 7.86
N PRO A 277 -24.32 -0.69 6.75
CA PRO A 277 -24.56 0.72 6.45
C PRO A 277 -26.03 1.13 6.26
N ASP A 278 -26.87 0.22 5.78
CA ASP A 278 -28.32 0.40 5.61
C ASP A 278 -29.08 0.45 6.96
N GLN A 279 -28.44 0.01 8.04
CA GLN A 279 -29.00 -0.02 9.39
C GLN A 279 -28.52 1.14 10.27
N PHE A 280 -27.64 2.01 9.74
CA PHE A 280 -27.06 3.10 10.50
C PHE A 280 -28.11 4.08 11.05
N GLU A 281 -29.07 4.52 10.24
CA GLU A 281 -30.12 5.46 10.68
C GLU A 281 -30.99 4.87 11.80
N THR A 282 -31.34 3.58 11.67
CA THR A 282 -32.06 2.85 12.71
C THR A 282 -31.25 2.78 14.00
N LEU A 283 -29.95 2.51 13.91
CA LEU A 283 -29.07 2.46 15.08
C LEU A 283 -28.86 3.83 15.72
N GLN A 284 -28.76 4.88 14.90
CA GLN A 284 -28.61 6.24 15.37
C GLN A 284 -29.78 6.66 16.26
N THR A 285 -31.00 6.28 15.86
CA THR A 285 -32.23 6.63 16.61
C THR A 285 -32.51 5.71 17.79
N THR A 286 -32.04 4.48 17.78
CA THR A 286 -32.37 3.47 18.81
C THR A 286 -31.29 3.27 19.87
N HIS A 287 -30.01 3.26 19.48
CA HIS A 287 -28.89 2.89 20.35
C HIS A 287 -27.85 4.00 20.53
N LEU A 288 -27.82 5.00 19.62
CA LEU A 288 -26.90 6.14 19.69
C LEU A 288 -27.63 7.48 19.88
N SER A 289 -28.91 7.46 20.29
CA SER A 289 -29.75 8.65 20.37
C SER A 289 -29.29 9.68 21.42
N GLU A 290 -28.57 9.22 22.44
CA GLU A 290 -27.95 10.07 23.45
C GLU A 290 -26.57 10.62 23.02
N THR A 291 -26.06 10.18 21.87
CA THR A 291 -24.75 10.60 21.34
C THR A 291 -24.93 11.57 20.17
N GLU A 292 -24.53 12.83 20.37
CA GLU A 292 -24.55 13.81 19.29
C GLU A 292 -23.28 13.69 18.44
N PHE A 293 -23.45 13.54 17.12
CA PHE A 293 -22.34 13.44 16.18
C PHE A 293 -22.27 14.65 15.25
N GLN A 294 -21.07 15.21 15.09
CA GLN A 294 -20.77 16.10 13.97
C GLN A 294 -20.33 15.27 12.77
N THR A 295 -20.97 15.48 11.61
CA THR A 295 -20.68 14.75 10.38
C THR A 295 -19.76 15.56 9.48
N PHE A 296 -18.71 14.91 8.97
CA PHE A 296 -17.72 15.47 8.07
C PHE A 296 -17.73 14.68 6.76
N PRO A 297 -17.98 15.32 5.61
CA PRO A 297 -17.80 14.64 4.34
C PRO A 297 -16.31 14.30 4.17
N MET A 298 -16.02 13.07 3.74
CA MET A 298 -14.70 12.74 3.25
C MET A 298 -14.49 13.52 1.95
N THR A 299 -13.74 14.62 2.04
CA THR A 299 -13.53 15.57 0.93
C THR A 299 -12.94 14.89 -0.32
N THR A 300 -12.17 13.82 -0.13
CA THR A 300 -11.70 12.93 -1.18
C THR A 300 -11.44 11.54 -0.58
N LEU A 301 -11.75 10.47 -1.32
CA LEU A 301 -11.35 9.10 -0.98
C LEU A 301 -10.11 8.78 -1.83
N LEU A 302 -8.92 9.18 -1.35
CA LEU A 302 -7.66 8.88 -2.03
C LEU A 302 -7.17 7.51 -1.58
N GLY A 303 -7.50 6.50 -2.40
CA GLY A 303 -7.30 5.11 -2.02
C GLY A 303 -8.24 4.71 -0.89
N HIS A 304 -7.69 4.37 0.27
CA HIS A 304 -8.42 3.85 1.43
C HIS A 304 -8.47 4.81 2.62
N LEU A 305 -7.66 5.87 2.63
CA LEU A 305 -7.55 6.77 3.78
C LEU A 305 -8.65 7.84 3.75
N PRO A 306 -9.48 7.95 4.80
CA PRO A 306 -10.40 9.07 4.95
C PRO A 306 -9.65 10.38 5.16
N ILE A 307 -9.95 11.41 4.37
CA ILE A 307 -9.32 12.74 4.47
C ILE A 307 -10.32 13.76 4.98
N VAL A 308 -9.93 14.48 6.04
CA VAL A 308 -10.69 15.56 6.65
C VAL A 308 -9.86 16.83 6.77
N THR A 309 -10.52 17.96 6.99
CA THR A 309 -9.84 19.25 7.21
C THR A 309 -9.68 19.52 8.71
N LEU A 310 -8.43 19.64 9.15
CA LEU A 310 -8.07 20.10 10.48
C LEU A 310 -7.73 21.60 10.44
N SER A 311 -8.19 22.36 11.42
CA SER A 311 -7.82 23.77 11.61
C SER A 311 -6.81 23.92 12.74
N ILE A 312 -5.67 24.58 12.46
CA ILE A 312 -4.67 24.95 13.47
C ILE A 312 -4.45 26.45 13.36
N ASN A 313 -4.78 27.19 14.43
CA ASN A 313 -4.67 28.64 14.47
C ASN A 313 -5.35 29.35 13.28
N GLY A 314 -6.51 28.85 12.85
CA GLY A 314 -7.29 29.40 11.72
C GLY A 314 -6.82 28.97 10.32
N ARG A 315 -5.68 28.27 10.19
CA ARG A 315 -5.22 27.68 8.93
C ARG A 315 -5.75 26.26 8.77
N LYS A 316 -6.14 25.90 7.56
CA LYS A 316 -6.71 24.59 7.20
C LYS A 316 -5.63 23.65 6.66
N TYR A 317 -5.66 22.41 7.11
CA TYR A 317 -4.74 21.34 6.72
C TYR A 317 -5.56 20.10 6.38
N ASN A 318 -5.28 19.46 5.25
CA ASN A 318 -5.89 18.16 4.94
C ASN A 318 -5.10 17.08 5.66
N VAL A 319 -5.80 16.23 6.39
CA VAL A 319 -5.19 15.17 7.19
C VAL A 319 -5.91 13.85 6.98
N ALA A 320 -5.15 12.78 6.92
CA ALA A 320 -5.69 11.41 6.86
C ALA A 320 -6.09 10.94 8.27
N ILE A 321 -7.17 10.17 8.37
CA ILE A 321 -7.55 9.45 9.58
C ILE A 321 -7.00 8.03 9.53
N ASP A 322 -6.26 7.65 10.57
CA ASP A 322 -5.55 6.37 10.63
C ASP A 322 -5.61 5.76 12.04
N SER A 323 -6.40 4.69 12.22
CA SER A 323 -6.47 3.98 13.50
C SER A 323 -5.24 3.12 13.80
N GLY A 324 -4.40 2.82 12.80
CA GLY A 324 -3.11 2.13 12.95
C GLY A 324 -1.95 3.08 13.29
N ALA A 325 -2.15 4.39 13.21
CA ALA A 325 -1.16 5.36 13.63
C ALA A 325 -1.14 5.54 15.16
N GLY A 326 -0.08 5.05 15.82
CA GLY A 326 0.12 5.20 17.27
C GLY A 326 0.38 6.64 17.75
N ALA A 327 0.56 7.60 16.83
CA ALA A 327 0.73 9.02 17.10
C ALA A 327 0.20 9.88 15.93
N ASN A 328 -0.13 11.15 16.20
CA ASN A 328 -0.36 12.11 15.11
C ASN A 328 0.95 12.45 14.41
N ALA A 329 0.93 12.59 13.10
CA ALA A 329 2.09 12.94 12.29
C ALA A 329 1.79 14.12 11.36
N PHE A 330 2.74 15.03 11.16
CA PHE A 330 2.69 16.06 10.13
C PHE A 330 3.93 15.97 9.24
N SER A 331 3.82 16.46 8.01
CA SER A 331 4.97 16.52 7.10
C SER A 331 6.10 17.35 7.73
N THR A 332 7.34 16.86 7.62
CA THR A 332 8.54 17.60 8.08
C THR A 332 8.62 19.01 7.46
N SER A 333 8.09 19.19 6.24
CA SER A 333 8.02 20.50 5.57
C SER A 333 7.21 21.55 6.34
N LEU A 334 6.26 21.13 7.18
CA LEU A 334 5.39 22.00 7.99
C LEU A 334 5.96 22.29 9.38
N PHE A 335 7.14 21.75 9.73
CA PHE A 335 7.68 21.88 11.08
C PHE A 335 7.93 23.33 11.49
N GLU A 336 8.68 24.10 10.70
CA GLU A 336 8.98 25.49 11.06
C GLU A 336 7.72 26.38 11.08
N GLU A 337 6.73 26.07 10.23
CA GLU A 337 5.42 26.74 10.27
C GLU A 337 4.64 26.45 11.56
N LEU A 338 4.61 25.19 11.99
CA LEU A 338 3.80 24.75 13.14
C LEU A 338 4.53 24.87 14.47
N LYS A 339 5.86 25.01 14.49
CA LYS A 339 6.69 25.15 15.70
C LYS A 339 6.21 26.20 16.70
N PRO A 340 5.74 27.42 16.30
CA PRO A 340 5.20 28.40 17.25
C PRO A 340 3.96 27.92 18.02
N VAL A 341 3.19 26.98 17.47
CA VAL A 341 2.00 26.40 18.09
C VAL A 341 2.27 25.06 18.77
N LEU A 342 3.54 24.62 18.85
CA LEU A 342 3.96 23.46 19.63
C LEU A 342 4.45 23.84 21.04
N ARG A 343 4.43 22.88 21.95
CA ARG A 343 5.10 22.93 23.27
C ARG A 343 6.03 21.73 23.43
N GLY A 344 7.14 21.93 24.13
CA GLY A 344 8.05 20.85 24.51
C GLY A 344 8.64 20.12 23.30
N VAL A 345 9.06 20.89 22.29
CA VAL A 345 9.69 20.36 21.08
C VAL A 345 10.99 19.66 21.46
N LYS A 346 11.16 18.43 20.99
CA LYS A 346 12.34 17.59 21.19
C LYS A 346 12.49 16.59 20.05
N THR A 347 13.64 15.95 20.00
CA THR A 347 13.89 14.84 19.08
C THR A 347 13.49 13.50 19.71
N THR A 348 13.02 12.56 18.90
CA THR A 348 12.64 11.19 19.31
C THR A 348 12.83 10.21 18.15
N GLU A 349 12.77 8.92 18.42
CA GLU A 349 12.67 7.89 17.38
C GLU A 349 11.21 7.60 17.01
N LEU A 350 10.98 7.28 15.73
CA LEU A 350 9.73 6.81 15.15
C LEU A 350 10.00 5.55 14.33
N GLN A 351 9.20 4.52 14.54
CA GLN A 351 9.22 3.28 13.78
C GLN A 351 7.82 3.07 13.16
N GLY A 352 7.76 2.71 11.89
CA GLY A 352 6.51 2.36 11.19
C GLY A 352 6.53 0.91 10.71
N LEU A 353 5.52 0.50 9.94
CA LEU A 353 5.34 -0.88 9.45
C LEU A 353 6.55 -1.48 8.71
N SER A 354 7.41 -0.64 8.10
CA SER A 354 8.64 -1.10 7.45
C SER A 354 9.73 -1.58 8.41
N GLY A 355 9.53 -1.42 9.72
CA GLY A 355 10.53 -1.70 10.75
C GLY A 355 11.69 -0.70 10.80
N LYS A 356 11.80 0.24 9.86
CA LYS A 356 12.85 1.28 9.87
C LYS A 356 12.61 2.29 10.98
N VAL A 357 13.61 2.49 11.82
CA VAL A 357 13.63 3.53 12.85
C VAL A 357 14.20 4.81 12.25
N LYS A 358 13.53 5.94 12.47
CA LYS A 358 13.95 7.27 12.05
C LYS A 358 13.93 8.24 13.22
N GLU A 359 14.91 9.11 13.28
CA GLU A 359 14.90 10.23 14.21
C GLU A 359 13.98 11.35 13.67
N VAL A 360 13.07 11.84 14.50
CA VAL A 360 12.03 12.82 14.13
C VAL A 360 11.86 13.89 15.21
N GLN A 361 11.36 15.05 14.79
CA GLN A 361 10.93 16.09 15.73
C GLN A 361 9.57 15.73 16.32
N LYS A 362 9.39 15.95 17.63
CA LYS A 362 8.15 15.71 18.37
C LYS A 362 7.83 16.91 19.25
N GLY A 363 6.57 17.31 19.29
CA GLY A 363 6.05 18.33 20.18
C GLY A 363 4.60 18.05 20.57
N LYS A 364 4.05 18.85 21.49
CA LYS A 364 2.62 18.86 21.80
C LYS A 364 1.95 20.00 21.05
N MET A 365 1.06 19.70 20.12
CA MET A 365 0.20 20.70 19.47
C MET A 365 -0.68 21.36 20.53
N LYS A 366 -0.57 22.69 20.67
CA LYS A 366 -1.29 23.43 21.72
C LYS A 366 -2.80 23.30 21.57
N LYS A 367 -3.30 23.52 20.36
CA LYS A 367 -4.72 23.48 19.99
C LYS A 367 -4.86 23.18 18.51
N CYS A 368 -5.77 22.28 18.17
CA CYS A 368 -6.30 22.09 16.82
C CYS A 368 -7.81 21.85 16.88
N MET A 369 -8.50 22.02 15.76
CA MET A 369 -9.94 21.83 15.65
C MET A 369 -10.27 20.93 14.47
N LEU A 370 -11.16 19.96 14.70
CA LEU A 370 -11.75 19.15 13.65
C LEU A 370 -13.25 19.46 13.66
N GLY A 371 -13.70 20.23 12.67
CA GLY A 371 -14.98 20.94 12.77
C GLY A 371 -15.01 21.88 13.97
N ASP A 372 -16.02 21.70 14.82
CA ASP A 372 -16.23 22.48 16.03
C ASP A 372 -15.60 21.83 17.26
N VAL A 373 -15.11 20.58 17.14
CA VAL A 373 -14.45 19.85 18.21
C VAL A 373 -13.02 20.34 18.40
N MET A 374 -12.70 20.76 19.63
CA MET A 374 -11.39 21.30 19.98
C MET A 374 -10.52 20.29 20.71
N TYR A 375 -9.33 20.03 20.17
CA TYR A 375 -8.32 19.22 20.83
C TYR A 375 -7.21 20.11 21.37
N LYS A 376 -6.73 19.80 22.58
CA LYS A 376 -5.66 20.54 23.25
C LYS A 376 -4.52 19.60 23.64
N SER A 377 -3.30 20.10 23.56
CA SER A 377 -2.10 19.41 24.03
C SER A 377 -1.90 18.00 23.45
N THR A 378 -2.16 17.82 22.16
CA THR A 378 -2.03 16.52 21.49
C THR A 378 -0.57 16.30 21.04
N PRO A 379 0.10 15.22 21.47
CA PRO A 379 1.40 14.85 20.93
C PRO A 379 1.36 14.70 19.39
N THR A 380 2.42 15.19 18.75
CA THR A 380 2.56 15.22 17.29
C THR A 380 4.02 15.05 16.92
N VAL A 381 4.30 14.17 15.96
CA VAL A 381 5.62 13.98 15.35
C VAL A 381 5.67 14.61 13.97
N PHE A 382 6.87 14.95 13.50
CA PHE A 382 7.11 15.51 12.18
C PHE A 382 8.02 14.57 11.39
N THR A 383 7.47 13.96 10.35
CA THR A 383 8.13 12.93 9.56
C THR A 383 7.89 13.16 8.07
N ASP A 384 8.74 12.56 7.25
CA ASP A 384 8.53 12.50 5.81
C ASP A 384 7.27 11.68 5.48
N LEU A 385 6.32 12.33 4.80
CA LEU A 385 5.06 11.77 4.34
C LEU A 385 5.03 11.58 2.81
N GLY A 386 6.17 11.61 2.13
CA GLY A 386 6.27 11.51 0.66
C GLY A 386 5.62 10.26 0.04
N HIS A 387 5.43 9.20 0.83
CA HIS A 387 4.67 8.01 0.40
C HIS A 387 3.16 8.29 0.21
N LEU A 388 2.63 9.33 0.86
CA LEU A 388 1.27 9.85 0.68
C LEU A 388 1.21 10.93 -0.42
N ASP A 389 2.35 11.52 -0.83
CA ASP A 389 2.41 12.51 -1.91
C ASP A 389 2.21 11.89 -3.31
N ALA A 390 2.13 10.55 -3.40
CA ALA A 390 1.67 9.85 -4.60
C ALA A 390 0.25 10.28 -5.02
N PHE A 391 -0.52 10.87 -4.10
CA PHE A 391 -1.87 11.37 -4.31
C PHE A 391 -1.87 12.89 -4.64
N LYS A 392 -1.22 13.28 -5.75
CA LYS A 392 -0.98 14.69 -6.14
C LYS A 392 -2.23 15.59 -6.28
N GLU A 393 -3.44 15.04 -6.19
CA GLU A 393 -4.70 15.80 -6.25
C GLU A 393 -5.05 16.49 -4.92
N VAL A 394 -4.53 16.00 -3.78
CA VAL A 394 -4.74 16.61 -2.45
C VAL A 394 -3.43 16.59 -1.68
N ASN A 395 -2.95 17.77 -1.29
CA ASN A 395 -1.80 17.88 -0.39
C ASN A 395 -2.20 17.38 1.01
N ILE A 396 -1.74 16.19 1.40
CA ILE A 396 -1.94 15.62 2.73
C ILE A 396 -0.86 16.19 3.66
N SER A 397 -1.28 17.08 4.55
CA SER A 397 -0.41 17.75 5.50
C SER A 397 0.01 16.86 6.68
N GLY A 398 -0.80 15.85 7.00
CA GLY A 398 -0.58 15.00 8.17
C GLY A 398 -1.53 13.81 8.30
N ILE A 399 -1.34 13.07 9.37
CA ILE A 399 -2.12 11.92 9.81
C ILE A 399 -2.62 12.19 11.24
N ILE A 400 -3.91 12.01 11.46
CA ILE A 400 -4.54 11.97 12.78
C ILE A 400 -4.60 10.51 13.22
N GLY A 401 -3.92 10.22 14.33
CA GLY A 401 -3.85 8.89 14.92
C GLY A 401 -4.38 8.86 16.35
N TYR A 402 -3.93 7.87 17.12
CA TYR A 402 -4.39 7.55 18.48
C TYR A 402 -4.60 8.76 19.39
N GLU A 403 -3.68 9.72 19.40
CA GLU A 403 -3.67 10.86 20.34
C GLU A 403 -4.90 11.78 20.22
N ILE A 404 -5.53 11.84 19.03
CA ILE A 404 -6.80 12.55 18.79
C ILE A 404 -7.96 11.56 18.73
N LEU A 405 -7.80 10.43 18.02
CA LEU A 405 -8.87 9.45 17.81
C LEU A 405 -9.38 8.82 19.12
N SER A 406 -8.50 8.65 20.10
CA SER A 406 -8.88 8.07 21.41
C SER A 406 -9.66 9.01 22.33
N LYS A 407 -9.89 10.27 21.94
CA LYS A 407 -10.53 11.29 22.81
C LYS A 407 -12.06 11.27 22.78
N GLN A 408 -12.67 10.58 21.83
CA GLN A 408 -14.12 10.48 21.66
C GLN A 408 -14.48 9.30 20.77
N LYS A 409 -15.77 8.95 20.71
CA LYS A 409 -16.25 8.02 19.68
C LYS A 409 -16.19 8.68 18.31
N PHE A 410 -15.85 7.89 17.30
CA PHE A 410 -15.99 8.31 15.91
C PHE A 410 -16.40 7.14 15.04
N ILE A 411 -17.01 7.45 13.90
CA ILE A 411 -17.49 6.48 12.92
C ILE A 411 -16.82 6.80 11.58
N ILE A 412 -16.27 5.77 10.94
CA ILE A 412 -15.84 5.85 9.54
C ILE A 412 -16.89 5.12 8.70
N SER A 413 -17.55 5.82 7.78
CA SER A 413 -18.44 5.23 6.78
C SER A 413 -17.83 5.36 5.38
N TYR A 414 -17.37 4.25 4.82
CA TYR A 414 -16.81 4.23 3.48
C TYR A 414 -17.89 4.33 2.39
N GLN A 415 -19.08 3.75 2.63
CA GLN A 415 -20.20 3.79 1.68
C GLN A 415 -20.82 5.20 1.61
N ARG A 416 -21.06 5.84 2.76
CA ARG A 416 -21.57 7.23 2.80
C ARG A 416 -20.49 8.27 2.61
N LYS A 417 -19.21 7.87 2.63
CA LYS A 417 -18.03 8.74 2.48
C LYS A 417 -18.03 9.87 3.49
N GLU A 418 -18.24 9.52 4.75
CA GLU A 418 -18.32 10.47 5.85
C GLU A 418 -17.64 9.93 7.12
N ILE A 419 -17.17 10.87 7.93
CA ILE A 419 -16.69 10.60 9.27
C ILE A 419 -17.62 11.31 10.24
N LEU A 420 -18.10 10.59 11.23
CA LEU A 420 -18.89 11.16 12.31
C LEU A 420 -18.03 11.20 13.56
N ILE A 421 -18.02 12.32 14.28
CA ILE A 421 -17.25 12.49 15.50
C ILE A 421 -18.20 12.90 16.61
N GLU A 422 -18.17 12.17 17.71
CA GLU A 422 -18.97 12.47 18.90
C GLU A 422 -18.60 13.87 19.40
N GLN A 423 -19.60 14.71 19.56
CA GLN A 423 -19.43 16.03 20.16
C GLN A 423 -19.07 15.86 21.63
N GLN A 424 -18.04 16.59 22.06
CA GLN A 424 -17.75 16.71 23.48
C GLN A 424 -18.64 17.83 24.02
N ASN A 425 -19.55 17.50 24.94
CA ASN A 425 -20.26 18.51 25.72
C ASN A 425 -19.22 19.38 26.43
N LEU A 426 -19.09 20.64 25.96
CA LEU A 426 -18.11 21.62 26.41
C LEU A 426 -18.30 22.06 27.86
#